data_AF-R6TUD9-F1
#
_entry.id   AF-R6TUD9-F1
#
_cell.length_a   1.000
_cell.length_b   1.000
_cell.length_c   1.000
_cell.angle_alpha   90.00
_cell.angle_beta   90.00
_cell.angle_gamma   90.00
#
_symmetry.space_group_name_H-M   'P 1'
#
loop_
_entity.id
_entity.type
_entity.pdbx_description
1 polymer ?
#
loop_
_entity_poly.entity_id
_entity_poly.type
_entity_poly.pdbx_seq_one_letter_code
_entity_poly.pdbx_strand_id
1 'polypeptide(L)'
;MGNYTYIKLRERPELKEAAAAWFHGKWGVPVRAYLDCMDAYLGGETEYGWYLCLDGDRIVGGMGVIENDFRTRKDLAPNVCAVHTEKTIAAGELQGICSAWLRRT
;
A
#
# COMPACT_ATOMS: atom_id res chain seq x y z
N MET A 1 -13.65 -14.63 -12.69
CA MET A 1 -13.12 -13.62 -11.74
C MET A 1 -11.81 -14.13 -11.19
N GLY A 2 -10.78 -13.28 -11.14
CA GLY A 2 -9.55 -13.62 -10.41
C GLY A 2 -9.86 -13.74 -8.91
N ASN A 3 -9.21 -14.68 -8.22
CA ASN A 3 -9.40 -14.84 -6.78
C ASN A 3 -8.43 -13.91 -6.04
N TYR A 4 -8.78 -12.62 -5.97
CA TYR A 4 -7.92 -11.63 -5.35
C TYR A 4 -8.04 -11.64 -3.83
N THR A 5 -6.90 -11.53 -3.15
CA THR A 5 -6.83 -11.39 -1.69
C THR A 5 -6.36 -10.00 -1.32
N TYR A 6 -7.07 -9.35 -0.41
CA TYR A 6 -6.73 -8.00 0.08
C TYR A 6 -6.25 -8.08 1.51
N ILE A 7 -5.05 -7.59 1.77
CA ILE A 7 -4.43 -7.66 3.09
C ILE A 7 -3.84 -6.32 3.52
N LYS A 8 -3.76 -6.11 4.84
CA LYS A 8 -2.86 -5.16 5.48
C LYS A 8 -1.47 -5.81 5.58
N LEU A 9 -0.40 -5.03 5.44
CA LEU A 9 0.96 -5.56 5.58
C LEU A 9 1.21 -6.22 6.94
N ARG A 10 0.51 -5.80 8.01
CA ARG A 10 0.56 -6.45 9.33
C ARG A 10 0.05 -7.89 9.34
N GLU A 11 -0.83 -8.27 8.41
CA GLU A 11 -1.34 -9.65 8.32
C GLU A 11 -0.31 -10.59 7.72
N ARG A 12 0.63 -10.06 6.91
CA ARG A 12 1.75 -10.80 6.31
C ARG A 12 3.02 -9.94 6.28
N PRO A 13 3.67 -9.70 7.44
CA PRO A 13 4.85 -8.85 7.53
C PRO A 13 6.03 -9.33 6.68
N GLU A 14 6.09 -10.63 6.37
CA GLU A 14 7.10 -11.24 5.51
C GLU A 14 7.06 -10.76 4.05
N LEU A 15 6.00 -10.05 3.65
CA LEU A 15 5.89 -9.42 2.34
C LEU A 15 6.55 -8.03 2.25
N LYS A 16 7.08 -7.49 3.34
CA LYS A 16 7.60 -6.11 3.41
C LYS A 16 8.61 -5.80 2.30
N GLU A 17 9.66 -6.62 2.18
CA GLU A 17 10.72 -6.42 1.20
C GLU A 17 10.18 -6.50 -0.24
N ALA A 18 9.29 -7.45 -0.50
CA ALA A 18 8.64 -7.62 -1.79
C ALA A 18 7.74 -6.43 -2.13
N ALA A 19 6.97 -5.92 -1.16
CA ALA A 19 6.12 -4.76 -1.32
C ALA A 19 6.93 -3.49 -1.59
N ALA A 20 8.00 -3.25 -0.82
CA ALA A 20 8.87 -2.09 -1.01
C ALA A 20 9.54 -2.09 -2.40
N ALA A 21 10.05 -3.24 -2.85
CA ALA A 21 10.60 -3.40 -4.19
C ALA A 21 9.53 -3.20 -5.28
N TRP A 22 8.32 -3.72 -5.06
CA TRP A 22 7.21 -3.55 -5.98
C TRP A 22 6.80 -2.08 -6.13
N PHE A 23 6.58 -1.35 -5.03
CA PHE A 23 6.24 0.07 -5.08
C PHE A 23 7.35 0.92 -5.71
N HIS A 24 8.62 0.61 -5.40
CA HIS A 24 9.77 1.23 -6.08
C HIS A 24 9.69 1.06 -7.60
N GLY A 25 9.40 -0.15 -8.08
CA GLY A 25 9.24 -0.42 -9.51
C GLY A 25 8.09 0.35 -10.18
N LYS A 26 7.11 0.86 -9.41
CA LYS A 26 5.99 1.65 -9.94
C LYS A 26 6.22 3.16 -9.90
N TRP A 27 6.87 3.63 -8.84
CA TRP A 27 6.95 5.06 -8.52
C TRP A 27 8.36 5.64 -8.58
N GLY A 28 9.40 4.81 -8.67
CA GLY A 28 10.80 5.24 -8.68
C GLY A 28 11.31 5.81 -7.35
N VAL A 29 10.47 5.89 -6.31
CA VAL A 29 10.89 6.27 -4.95
C VAL A 29 11.84 5.20 -4.40
N PRO A 30 12.95 5.57 -3.74
CA PRO A 30 13.93 4.59 -3.25
C PRO A 30 13.30 3.51 -2.37
N VAL A 31 13.69 2.25 -2.56
CA VAL A 31 13.23 1.10 -1.76
C VAL A 31 13.38 1.37 -0.26
N ARG A 32 14.48 2.02 0.14
CA ARG A 32 14.76 2.36 1.54
C ARG A 32 13.67 3.24 2.16
N ALA A 33 13.14 4.22 1.42
CA ALA A 33 12.09 5.09 1.93
C ALA A 33 10.80 4.30 2.20
N TYR A 34 10.46 3.33 1.35
CA TYR A 34 9.34 2.43 1.60
C TYR A 34 9.58 1.54 2.82
N LEU A 35 10.77 0.95 2.94
CA LEU A 35 11.14 0.11 4.08
C LEU A 35 11.04 0.87 5.40
N ASP A 36 11.56 2.10 5.47
CA ASP A 36 11.50 2.92 6.68
C ASP A 36 10.04 3.19 7.10
N CYS A 37 9.15 3.51 6.15
CA CYS A 37 7.73 3.70 6.43
C CYS A 37 7.01 2.40 6.83
N MET A 38 7.36 1.28 6.20
CA MET A 38 6.75 -0.02 6.52
C MET A 38 7.23 -0.55 7.87
N ASP A 39 8.49 -0.32 8.23
CA ASP A 39 9.05 -0.69 9.53
C ASP A 39 8.36 0.10 10.65
N ALA A 40 8.16 1.41 10.50
CA ALA A 40 7.40 2.22 11.46
C ALA A 40 5.95 1.71 11.62
N TYR A 41 5.30 1.35 10.51
CA TYR A 41 3.95 0.77 10.55
C TYR A 41 3.89 -0.59 11.23
N LEU A 42 4.85 -1.49 10.95
CA LEU A 42 4.91 -2.82 11.55
C LEU A 42 5.34 -2.78 13.03
N GLY A 43 6.20 -1.83 13.39
CA GLY A 43 6.66 -1.56 14.76
C GLY A 43 5.60 -0.88 15.64
N GLY A 44 4.48 -0.44 15.07
CA GLY A 44 3.39 0.21 15.80
C GLY A 44 3.64 1.69 16.11
N GLU A 45 4.66 2.30 15.48
CA GLU A 45 4.97 3.73 15.62
C GLU A 45 3.93 4.61 14.94
N THR A 46 3.17 4.05 13.99
CA THR A 46 2.05 4.71 13.32
C THR A 46 0.89 3.76 13.07
N GLU A 47 -0.32 4.30 13.02
CA GLU A 47 -1.52 3.59 12.57
C GLU A 47 -1.68 3.61 11.04
N TYR A 48 -0.96 4.48 10.35
CA TYR A 48 -1.04 4.64 8.90
C TYR A 48 -0.36 3.48 8.19
N GLY A 49 -1.16 2.75 7.42
CA GLY A 49 -0.81 1.40 6.98
C GLY A 49 -0.52 1.24 5.50
N TRP A 50 -0.04 0.04 5.19
CA TRP A 50 0.23 -0.44 3.85
C TRP A 50 -0.74 -1.56 3.51
N TYR A 51 -1.33 -1.50 2.33
CA TYR A 51 -2.38 -2.39 1.86
C TYR A 51 -1.98 -3.00 0.52
N LEU A 52 -2.19 -4.31 0.37
CA LEU A 52 -1.79 -5.07 -0.80
C LEU A 52 -2.99 -5.83 -1.38
N CYS A 53 -3.05 -5.89 -2.70
CA CYS A 53 -3.91 -6.79 -3.46
C CYS A 53 -3.02 -7.89 -4.07
N LEU A 54 -3.35 -9.14 -3.77
CA LEU A 54 -2.62 -10.32 -4.20
C LEU A 54 -3.47 -11.15 -5.17
N ASP A 55 -2.83 -11.64 -6.23
CA ASP A 55 -3.32 -12.71 -7.09
C ASP A 55 -2.43 -13.94 -6.85
N GLY A 56 -2.91 -14.86 -6.00
CA GLY A 56 -2.04 -15.85 -5.35
C GLY A 56 -1.00 -15.16 -4.47
N ASP A 57 0.29 -15.37 -4.76
CA ASP A 57 1.41 -14.69 -4.06
C ASP A 57 1.93 -13.45 -4.80
N ARG A 58 1.32 -13.09 -5.94
CA ARG A 58 1.76 -11.95 -6.73
C ARG A 58 1.07 -10.67 -6.28
N ILE A 59 1.85 -9.65 -5.94
CA ILE A 59 1.33 -8.29 -5.72
C ILE A 59 0.87 -7.72 -7.06
N VAL A 60 -0.43 -7.45 -7.17
CA VAL A 60 -1.07 -6.87 -8.36
C VAL A 60 -1.68 -5.50 -8.08
N GLY A 61 -1.66 -5.05 -6.83
CA GLY A 61 -2.02 -3.70 -6.45
C GLY A 61 -1.59 -3.37 -5.03
N GLY A 62 -1.53 -2.08 -4.73
CA GLY A 62 -1.19 -1.63 -3.39
C GLY A 62 -1.35 -0.14 -3.18
N MET A 63 -1.33 0.24 -1.91
CA MET A 63 -1.46 1.62 -1.42
C MET A 63 -0.74 1.75 -0.08
N GLY A 64 -0.17 2.93 0.17
CA GLY A 64 0.23 3.37 1.50
C GLY A 64 -0.69 4.49 1.99
N VAL A 65 -0.85 4.59 3.30
CA VAL A 65 -1.32 5.79 3.99
C VAL A 65 -0.14 6.29 4.80
N ILE A 66 0.17 7.58 4.72
CA ILE A 66 1.25 8.21 5.47
C ILE A 66 0.76 9.51 6.08
N GLU A 67 1.36 9.92 7.18
CA GLU A 67 0.96 11.16 7.87
C GLU A 67 1.13 12.36 6.95
N ASN A 68 2.28 12.47 6.28
CA ASN A 68 2.52 13.52 5.32
C ASN A 68 3.34 12.97 4.16
N ASP A 69 2.94 13.31 2.93
CA ASP A 69 3.78 13.03 1.77
C ASP A 69 4.86 14.11 1.63
N PHE A 70 5.74 13.97 0.63
CA PHE A 70 6.85 14.89 0.39
C PHE A 70 6.41 16.33 0.03
N ARG A 71 5.15 16.72 0.22
CA ARG A 71 4.60 18.06 -0.02
C ARG A 71 4.57 18.91 1.26
N THR A 72 4.48 20.22 1.05
CA THR A 72 4.55 21.26 2.10
C THR A 72 3.23 21.49 2.85
N ARG A 73 2.12 20.83 2.47
CA ARG A 73 0.78 21.01 3.05
C ARG A 73 0.49 19.96 4.12
N LYS A 74 1.08 20.14 5.30
CA LYS A 74 0.95 19.23 6.45
C LYS A 74 -0.44 19.23 7.10
N ASP A 75 -1.27 20.22 6.80
CA ASP A 75 -2.66 20.34 7.27
C ASP A 75 -3.62 19.34 6.62
N LEU A 76 -3.17 18.60 5.59
CA LEU A 76 -3.97 17.64 4.83
C LEU A 76 -3.68 16.18 5.22
N ALA A 77 -3.11 15.95 6.40
CA ALA A 77 -2.82 14.62 6.93
C ALA A 77 -4.11 13.87 7.34
N PRO A 78 -4.18 12.53 7.15
CA PRO A 78 -3.20 11.69 6.47
C PRO A 78 -3.36 11.70 4.94
N ASN A 79 -2.27 11.38 4.24
CA ASN A 79 -2.23 11.29 2.79
C ASN A 79 -2.25 9.83 2.31
N VAL A 80 -3.10 9.55 1.32
CA VAL A 80 -3.02 8.32 0.53
C VAL A 80 -1.86 8.45 -0.46
N CYS A 81 -0.94 7.48 -0.46
CA CYS A 81 0.25 7.46 -1.30
C CYS A 81 0.44 6.13 -2.03
N ALA A 82 1.29 6.15 -3.05
CA ALA A 82 1.76 4.96 -3.77
C ALA A 82 0.65 4.09 -4.39
N VAL A 83 -0.54 4.62 -4.64
CA VAL A 83 -1.71 3.86 -5.14
C VAL A 83 -1.48 3.35 -6.56
N HIS A 84 -1.31 2.04 -6.72
CA HIS A 84 -1.11 1.43 -8.02
C HIS A 84 -1.85 0.10 -8.15
N THR A 85 -2.25 -0.23 -9.38
CA THR A 85 -2.79 -1.54 -9.75
C THR A 85 -2.26 -1.92 -11.13
N GLU A 86 -2.02 -3.21 -11.34
CA GLU A 86 -1.66 -3.73 -12.66
C GLU A 86 -2.83 -3.55 -13.64
N LYS A 87 -2.52 -3.27 -14.91
CA LYS A 87 -3.52 -2.97 -15.97
C LYS A 87 -4.56 -4.07 -16.19
N THR A 88 -4.30 -5.28 -15.72
CA THR A 88 -5.20 -6.44 -15.84
C THR A 88 -6.30 -6.45 -14.78
N ILE A 89 -6.25 -5.58 -13.77
CA ILE A 89 -7.31 -5.43 -12.76
C ILE A 89 -8.43 -4.56 -13.34
N ALA A 90 -9.67 -5.02 -13.23
CA ALA A 90 -10.81 -4.26 -13.74
C ALA A 90 -11.06 -2.98 -12.91
N ALA A 91 -11.48 -1.89 -13.54
CA ALA A 91 -11.72 -0.60 -12.87
C ALA A 91 -12.74 -0.69 -11.71
N GLY A 92 -13.71 -1.62 -11.77
CA GLY A 92 -14.64 -1.87 -10.67
C GLY A 92 -13.98 -2.52 -9.44
N GLU A 93 -12.93 -3.32 -9.64
CA GLU A 93 -12.16 -3.94 -8.56
C GLU A 93 -11.29 -2.91 -7.84
N LEU A 94 -10.75 -1.91 -8.57
CA LEU A 94 -10.08 -0.72 -8.00
C LEU A 94 -10.98 0.06 -7.03
N GLN A 95 -12.26 0.24 -7.36
CA GLN A 95 -13.21 0.89 -6.46
C GLN A 95 -13.47 0.04 -5.21
N GLY A 96 -13.61 -1.28 -5.37
CA GLY A 96 -13.74 -2.22 -4.26
C GLY A 96 -12.51 -2.20 -3.34
N ILE A 97 -11.32 -2.14 -3.93
CA ILE A 97 -10.02 -2.01 -3.27
C ILE A 97 -9.97 -0.75 -2.39
N CYS A 98 -10.17 0.44 -2.98
CA CYS A 98 -10.15 1.69 -2.22
C CYS A 98 -11.27 1.74 -1.16
N SER A 99 -12.45 1.21 -1.48
CA SER A 99 -13.60 1.18 -0.56
C SER A 99 -13.42 0.22 0.61
N ALA A 100 -12.79 -0.94 0.40
CA ALA A 100 -12.49 -1.90 1.45
C ALA A 100 -11.38 -1.40 2.39
N TRP A 101 -10.43 -0.63 1.84
CA TRP A 101 -9.31 -0.07 2.60
C TRP A 101 -9.72 1.13 3.45
N LEU A 102 -10.58 2.01 2.96
CA LEU A 102 -11.10 3.18 3.71
C LEU A 102 -12.13 2.82 4.79
N ARG A 103 -12.75 1.63 4.74
CA ARG A 103 -13.72 1.17 5.76
C ARG A 103 -13.08 0.38 6.91
N ARG A 104 -11.77 0.12 6.84
CA ARG A 104 -11.00 -0.68 7.82
C ARG A 104 -9.90 0.13 8.53
N THR A 105 -9.89 1.44 8.34
CA THR A 105 -9.17 2.45 9.14
C THR A 105 -10.09 2.97 10.22
#